data_AF-A0A0Q4GS57-F1
#
_entry.id   AF-A0A0Q4GS57-F1
#
_cell.length_a   1.000
_cell.length_b   1.000
_cell.length_c   1.000
_cell.angle_alpha   90.00
_cell.angle_beta   90.00
_cell.angle_gamma   90.00
#
_symmetry.space_group_name_H-M   'P 1'
#
loop_
_entity.id
_entity.type
_entity.pdbx_description
1 polymer ?
#
loop_
_entity_poly.entity_id
_entity_poly.type
_entity_poly.pdbx_seq_one_letter_code
_entity_poly.pdbx_strand_id
1 'polypeptide(L)'
;MRQYDFFYSALRIQVLSACKIETLCITDCKEISIKIFAKDRNYLSETTIKRFFGVLKDTADASPFVLDSLAIFTGYTGWEDFKQQNKTNKVCNDTVTNPEQVKARELERIMKLHKIEFRNPKHKL
;
A
#
# COMPACT_ATOMS: atom_id res chain seq x y z
N MET A 1 -17.60 -16.72 -7.63
CA MET A 1 -16.48 -15.82 -8.01
C MET A 1 -15.73 -15.55 -6.72
N ARG A 2 -14.59 -16.20 -6.46
CA ARG A 2 -13.94 -16.10 -5.14
C ARG A 2 -13.41 -14.67 -4.96
N GLN A 3 -13.92 -14.03 -3.91
CA GLN A 3 -13.54 -12.71 -3.44
C GLN A 3 -12.05 -12.77 -3.07
N TYR A 4 -11.22 -11.96 -3.71
CA TYR A 4 -9.80 -11.88 -3.37
C TYR A 4 -9.67 -11.42 -1.92
N ASP A 5 -8.99 -12.23 -1.10
CA ASP A 5 -8.70 -11.90 0.29
C ASP A 5 -8.09 -10.48 0.34
N PHE A 6 -8.56 -9.66 1.28
CA PHE A 6 -8.07 -8.30 1.50
C PHE A 6 -6.55 -8.26 1.59
N PHE A 7 -5.94 -9.23 2.28
CA PHE A 7 -4.49 -9.32 2.45
C PHE A 7 -3.79 -9.63 1.13
N TYR A 8 -4.38 -10.48 0.27
CA TYR A 8 -3.84 -10.76 -1.05
C TYR A 8 -3.77 -9.51 -1.92
N SER A 9 -4.84 -8.71 -1.89
CA SER A 9 -4.91 -7.46 -2.65
C SER A 9 -3.91 -6.43 -2.12
N ALA A 10 -3.79 -6.31 -0.80
CA ALA A 10 -2.80 -5.45 -0.17
C ALA A 10 -1.36 -5.86 -0.52
N LEU A 11 -1.05 -7.17 -0.50
CA LEU A 11 0.28 -7.67 -0.82
C LEU A 11 0.64 -7.39 -2.28
N ARG A 12 -0.29 -7.56 -3.23
CA ARG A 12 -0.09 -7.18 -4.63
C ARG A 12 0.31 -5.71 -4.78
N ILE A 13 -0.44 -4.82 -4.14
CA ILE A 13 -0.16 -3.37 -4.19
C ILE A 13 1.24 -3.07 -3.65
N GLN A 14 1.63 -3.70 -2.54
CA GLN A 14 2.95 -3.47 -1.97
C GLN A 14 4.09 -4.03 -2.85
N VAL A 15 3.90 -5.18 -3.48
CA VAL A 15 4.90 -5.74 -4.43
C VAL A 15 5.08 -4.79 -5.62
N LEU A 16 3.99 -4.24 -6.16
CA LEU A 16 4.04 -3.24 -7.24
C LEU A 16 4.76 -1.96 -6.78
N SER A 17 4.44 -1.47 -5.59
CA SER A 17 5.08 -0.29 -4.99
C SER A 17 6.59 -0.51 -4.78
N ALA A 18 6.99 -1.66 -4.24
CA ALA A 18 8.40 -2.04 -4.07
C ALA A 18 9.14 -2.11 -5.42
N CYS A 19 8.43 -2.47 -6.50
CA CYS A 19 8.99 -2.51 -7.84
C CYS A 19 8.93 -1.16 -8.59
N LYS A 20 8.25 -0.15 -8.02
CA LYS A 20 7.93 1.14 -8.66
C LYS A 20 7.11 0.99 -9.95
N ILE A 21 6.14 0.07 -9.93
CA ILE A 21 5.24 -0.22 -11.05
C ILE A 21 3.86 0.35 -10.69
N GLU A 22 3.36 1.29 -11.47
CA GLU A 22 2.02 1.87 -11.26
C GLU A 22 0.92 1.03 -11.91
N THR A 23 1.20 0.49 -13.10
CA THR A 23 0.29 -0.37 -13.86
C THR A 23 1.04 -1.62 -14.30
N LEU A 24 0.52 -2.80 -13.94
CA LEU A 24 1.17 -4.07 -14.24
C LEU A 24 1.01 -4.46 -15.72
N CYS A 25 2.13 -4.65 -16.41
CA CYS A 25 2.21 -5.29 -17.73
C CYS A 25 2.71 -6.74 -17.62
N ILE A 26 2.41 -7.56 -18.64
CA ILE A 26 2.84 -8.97 -18.70
C ILE A 26 4.36 -9.10 -18.62
N THR A 27 5.08 -8.18 -19.27
CA THR A 27 6.54 -8.09 -19.29
C THR A 27 7.13 -7.84 -17.91
N ASP A 28 6.39 -7.17 -17.02
CA ASP A 28 6.88 -6.80 -15.70
C ASP A 28 6.93 -7.99 -14.75
N CYS A 29 6.16 -9.06 -15.02
CA CYS A 29 6.18 -10.27 -14.20
C CYS A 29 7.57 -10.93 -14.17
N LYS A 30 8.32 -10.82 -15.28
CA LYS A 30 9.71 -11.30 -15.35
C LYS A 30 10.64 -10.43 -14.49
N GLU A 31 10.47 -9.12 -14.57
CA GLU A 31 11.27 -8.17 -13.79
C GLU A 31 11.02 -8.33 -12.29
N ILE A 32 9.75 -8.50 -11.89
CA ILE A 32 9.37 -8.78 -10.49
C ILE A 32 10.05 -10.07 -10.00
N SER A 33 10.03 -11.14 -10.79
CA SER A 33 10.72 -12.41 -10.47
C SER A 33 12.22 -12.20 -10.22
N ILE A 34 12.88 -11.44 -11.08
CA ILE A 34 14.30 -11.12 -10.95
C ILE A 34 14.57 -10.29 -9.69
N LYS A 35 13.74 -9.27 -9.42
CA LYS A 35 13.90 -8.40 -8.24
C LYS A 35 13.70 -9.15 -6.92
N ILE A 36 12.75 -10.07 -6.87
CA ILE A 36 12.53 -10.93 -5.70
C ILE A 36 13.80 -11.74 -5.45
N PHE A 37 14.23 -12.52 -6.44
CA PHE A 37 15.44 -13.33 -6.33
C PHE A 37 16.69 -12.52 -5.96
N ALA A 38 16.84 -11.31 -6.49
CA ALA A 38 17.94 -10.42 -6.16
C ALA A 38 17.93 -9.96 -4.69
N LYS A 39 16.74 -9.78 -4.09
CA LYS A 39 16.57 -9.25 -2.74
C LYS A 39 16.59 -10.34 -1.65
N ASP A 40 15.84 -11.42 -1.83
CA ASP A 40 15.59 -12.43 -0.79
C ASP A 40 16.18 -13.81 -1.10
N ARG A 41 16.75 -13.99 -2.31
CA ARG A 41 17.24 -15.27 -2.85
C ARG A 41 16.17 -16.36 -3.03
N ASN A 42 14.89 -16.03 -2.85
CA ASN A 42 13.79 -16.91 -3.18
C ASN A 42 13.47 -16.82 -4.67
N TYR A 43 13.32 -17.96 -5.31
CA TYR A 43 12.94 -18.00 -6.72
C TYR A 43 11.43 -18.19 -6.86
N LEU A 44 10.77 -17.18 -7.43
CA LEU A 44 9.40 -17.29 -7.93
C LEU A 44 9.41 -17.17 -9.44
N SER A 45 8.92 -18.20 -10.15
CA SER A 45 8.90 -18.18 -11.61
C SER A 45 8.00 -17.06 -12.16
N GLU A 46 8.30 -16.57 -13.35
CA GLU A 46 7.44 -15.59 -14.05
C GLU A 46 5.98 -16.06 -14.13
N THR A 47 5.75 -17.36 -14.36
CA THR A 47 4.42 -17.97 -14.38
C THR A 47 3.73 -17.90 -13.02
N THR A 48 4.47 -18.12 -11.93
CA THR A 48 3.97 -17.98 -10.55
C THR A 48 3.53 -16.54 -10.29
N ILE A 49 4.34 -15.55 -10.70
CA ILE A 49 4.01 -14.13 -10.56
C ILE A 49 2.76 -13.76 -11.39
N LYS A 50 2.67 -14.23 -12.64
CA LYS A 50 1.48 -14.01 -13.49
C LYS A 50 0.20 -14.54 -12.86
N ARG A 51 0.24 -15.73 -12.25
CA ARG A 51 -0.89 -16.31 -11.52
C ARG A 51 -1.21 -15.51 -10.27
N PHE A 52 -0.20 -15.12 -9.51
CA PHE A 52 -0.37 -14.31 -8.31
C PHE A 52 -1.06 -12.97 -8.61
N PHE A 53 -0.75 -12.32 -9.73
CA PHE A 53 -1.42 -11.07 -10.14
C PHE A 53 -2.72 -11.27 -10.95
N GLY A 54 -3.13 -12.51 -11.21
CA GLY A 54 -4.35 -12.82 -11.96
C GLY A 54 -4.24 -12.60 -13.47
N VAL A 55 -3.03 -12.42 -14.02
CA VAL A 55 -2.77 -12.35 -15.47
C VAL A 55 -3.04 -13.70 -16.14
N LEU A 56 -2.67 -14.79 -15.45
CA LEU A 56 -3.06 -16.15 -15.83
C LEU A 56 -4.14 -16.63 -14.86
N LYS A 57 -5.22 -17.18 -15.42
CA LYS A 57 -6.24 -17.86 -14.60
C LYS A 57 -5.59 -19.03 -13.88
N ASP A 58 -5.73 -19.03 -12.57
CA ASP A 58 -5.40 -20.18 -11.72
C ASP A 58 -6.67 -20.68 -11.04
N THR A 59 -6.71 -21.98 -10.76
CA THR A 59 -7.78 -22.62 -9.98
C THR A 59 -7.43 -22.71 -8.50
N ALA A 60 -6.15 -22.58 -8.16
CA ALA A 60 -5.62 -22.70 -6.81
C ALA A 60 -5.08 -21.36 -6.28
N ASP A 61 -5.15 -21.20 -4.95
CA ASP A 61 -4.53 -20.09 -4.26
C ASP A 61 -3.01 -20.24 -4.25
N ALA A 62 -2.27 -19.13 -4.15
CA ALA A 62 -0.81 -19.19 -4.08
C ALA A 62 -0.38 -19.98 -2.83
N SER A 63 0.69 -20.76 -2.97
CA SER A 63 1.19 -21.57 -1.87
C SER A 63 1.75 -20.70 -0.74
N PRO A 64 1.84 -21.22 0.50
CA PRO A 64 2.43 -20.48 1.62
C PRO A 64 3.84 -19.94 1.32
N PHE A 65 4.67 -20.73 0.63
CA PHE A 65 6.00 -20.31 0.19
C PHE A 65 5.97 -19.07 -0.71
N VAL A 66 5.03 -19.00 -1.66
CA VAL A 66 4.87 -17.84 -2.54
C VAL A 66 4.49 -16.61 -1.73
N LEU A 67 3.56 -16.75 -0.79
CA LEU A 67 3.11 -15.65 0.06
C LEU A 67 4.20 -15.16 0.99
N ASP A 68 4.97 -16.06 1.60
CA ASP A 68 6.11 -15.71 2.45
C ASP A 68 7.19 -14.99 1.66
N SER A 69 7.58 -15.52 0.49
CA SER A 69 8.58 -14.89 -0.37
C SER A 69 8.19 -13.46 -0.76
N LEU A 70 6.92 -13.26 -1.15
CA LEU A 70 6.43 -11.93 -1.52
C LEU A 70 6.35 -10.97 -0.31
N ALA A 71 5.95 -11.46 0.86
CA ALA A 71 5.93 -10.66 2.08
C ALA A 71 7.34 -10.26 2.54
N ILE A 72 8.29 -11.18 2.46
CA ILE A 72 9.71 -10.92 2.75
C ILE A 72 10.27 -9.90 1.76
N PHE A 73 9.96 -10.06 0.47
CA PHE A 73 10.33 -9.10 -0.55
C PHE A 73 9.80 -7.69 -0.26
N THR A 74 8.60 -7.53 0.31
CA THR A 74 8.05 -6.21 0.69
C THR A 74 8.54 -5.70 2.05
N GLY A 75 9.39 -6.45 2.75
CA GLY A 75 10.07 -6.00 3.98
C GLY A 75 9.49 -6.56 5.29
N TYR A 76 8.59 -7.54 5.21
CA TYR A 76 8.06 -8.25 6.37
C TYR A 76 8.91 -9.48 6.68
N THR A 77 8.67 -10.12 7.83
CA THR A 77 9.35 -11.38 8.17
C THR A 77 8.70 -12.60 7.52
N GLY A 78 7.47 -12.46 7.03
CA GLY A 78 6.70 -13.51 6.36
C GLY A 78 5.23 -13.12 6.20
N TRP A 79 4.42 -14.05 5.68
CA TRP A 79 3.01 -13.82 5.36
C TRP A 79 2.16 -13.56 6.62
N GLU A 80 2.40 -14.28 7.70
CA GLU A 80 1.65 -14.09 8.95
C GLU A 80 1.93 -12.72 9.58
N ASP A 81 3.19 -12.29 9.57
CA ASP A 81 3.61 -10.96 10.04
C ASP A 81 2.99 -9.86 9.17
N PHE A 82 3.03 -10.01 7.85
CA PHE A 82 2.32 -9.12 6.92
C PHE A 82 0.84 -8.99 7.28
N LYS A 83 0.14 -10.12 7.50
CA LYS A 83 -1.28 -10.09 7.90
C LYS A 83 -1.48 -9.41 9.23
N GLN A 84 -0.64 -9.69 10.23
CA GLN A 84 -0.77 -9.09 11.56
C GLN A 84 -0.61 -7.56 11.52
N GLN A 85 0.42 -7.07 10.81
CA GLN A 85 0.66 -5.63 10.68
C GLN A 85 -0.40 -4.91 9.82
N ASN A 86 -1.01 -5.60 8.84
CA ASN A 86 -2.10 -5.03 8.04
C ASN A 86 -3.49 -5.20 8.68
N LYS A 87 -3.65 -6.06 9.69
CA LYS A 87 -4.87 -6.14 10.53
C LYS A 87 -4.95 -4.96 11.50
N THR A 88 -3.83 -4.60 12.12
CA THR A 88 -3.76 -3.49 13.08
C THR A 88 -3.93 -2.13 12.40
N ASN A 89 -3.44 -1.98 11.17
CA ASN A 89 -3.69 -0.79 10.34
C ASN A 89 -5.17 -0.61 9.94
N LYS A 90 -6.01 -1.63 10.12
CA LYS A 90 -7.47 -1.52 9.96
C LYS A 90 -8.15 -0.82 11.14
N VAL A 91 -7.47 -0.65 12.28
CA VAL A 91 -8.03 -0.11 13.53
C VAL A 91 -7.77 1.40 13.69
N CYS A 92 -7.04 2.05 12.77
CA CYS A 92 -6.76 3.50 12.89
C CYS A 92 -7.05 4.35 11.64
N ASN A 93 -7.67 3.80 10.58
CA ASN A 93 -8.11 4.61 9.43
C ASN A 93 -9.57 5.10 9.53
N ASP A 94 -10.18 5.04 10.72
CA ASP A 94 -11.43 5.75 11.06
C ASP A 94 -11.20 7.15 11.67
N THR A 95 -9.99 7.72 11.59
CA THR A 95 -9.88 9.18 11.56
C THR A 95 -9.95 9.65 10.13
N VAL A 96 -11.18 9.93 9.71
CA VAL A 96 -11.50 10.93 8.68
C VAL A 96 -10.57 12.13 8.88
N THR A 97 -9.48 12.24 8.12
CA THR A 97 -8.84 13.54 7.91
C THR A 97 -9.70 14.28 6.90
N ASN A 98 -10.74 14.95 7.42
CA ASN A 98 -11.43 15.99 6.67
C ASN A 98 -10.35 17.04 6.30
N PRO A 99 -10.09 17.30 4.99
CA PRO A 99 -9.10 18.27 4.52
C PRO A 99 -9.30 19.67 5.13
N GLU A 100 -10.51 19.99 5.58
CA GLU A 100 -10.88 21.26 6.18
C GLU A 100 -10.25 21.50 7.56
N GLN A 101 -10.07 20.45 8.37
CA GLN A 101 -9.49 20.58 9.72
C GLN A 101 -7.97 20.78 9.71
N VAL A 102 -7.29 20.15 8.74
CA VAL A 102 -5.83 20.31 8.57
C VAL A 102 -5.50 21.75 8.14
N LYS A 103 -6.36 22.34 7.29
CA LYS A 103 -6.19 23.71 6.82
C LYS A 103 -6.39 24.74 7.93
N ALA A 104 -7.33 24.50 8.86
CA ALA A 104 -7.58 25.38 10.00
C ALA A 104 -6.38 25.45 10.97
N ARG A 105 -5.73 24.32 11.25
CA ARG A 105 -4.56 24.27 12.16
C ARG A 105 -3.34 25.00 11.58
N GLU A 106 -3.11 24.88 10.27
CA GLU A 106 -2.00 25.56 9.61
C GLU A 106 -2.23 27.08 9.54
N LEU A 107 -3.47 27.51 9.29
CA LEU A 107 -3.84 28.93 9.31
C LEU A 107 -3.66 29.54 10.70
N GLU A 108 -4.10 28.88 11.77
CA GLU A 108 -3.86 29.37 13.14
C GLU A 108 -2.37 29.50 13.47
N ARG A 109 -1.54 28.57 12.98
CA ARG A 109 -0.09 28.58 13.18
C ARG A 109 0.57 29.77 12.47
N ILE A 110 0.15 30.06 11.24
CA ILE A 110 0.63 31.22 10.46
C ILE A 110 0.17 32.54 11.09
N MET A 111 -1.08 32.61 11.56
CA MET A 111 -1.66 33.79 12.23
C MET A 111 -0.91 34.15 13.51
N LYS A 112 -0.57 33.14 14.32
CA LYS A 112 0.12 33.33 15.59
C LYS A 112 1.58 33.77 15.40
N LEU A 113 2.21 33.33 14.31
CA LEU A 113 3.59 33.66 13.97
C LEU A 113 3.74 35.11 13.46
N HIS A 114 2.74 35.63 12.73
CA HIS A 114 2.83 36.97 12.12
C HIS A 114 2.14 38.10 12.92
N LYS A 115 1.54 37.82 14.09
CA LYS A 115 0.79 38.81 14.91
C LYS A 115 -0.24 39.63 14.10
N ILE A 116 -0.88 39.01 13.12
CA ILE A 116 -1.89 39.67 12.28
C ILE A 116 -3.25 39.52 12.97
N GLU A 117 -3.74 40.61 13.59
CA GLU A 117 -5.11 40.73 14.10
C GLU A 117 -6.08 40.92 12.92
N PHE A 118 -7.10 40.06 12.80
CA PHE A 118 -8.14 40.22 11.79
C PHE A 118 -9.10 41.33 12.22
N ARG A 119 -9.05 42.50 11.58
CA ARG A 119 -10.14 43.50 11.69
C ARG A 119 -11.34 42.96 10.91
N ASN A 120 -12.29 42.34 11.61
CA ASN A 120 -13.54 41.86 11.04
C ASN A 120 -14.36 43.03 10.46
N PRO A 121 -14.61 43.11 9.13
CA PRO A 121 -15.42 44.15 8.55
C PRO A 121 -16.89 43.68 8.49
N LYS A 122 -17.50 43.48 9.66
CA LYS A 122 -18.96 43.37 9.79
C LYS A 122 -19.43 44.15 10.99
N HIS A 123 -19.20 45.46 10.96
CA HIS A 123 -20.08 46.47 11.55
C HIS A 123 -19.70 47.81 10.91
N LYS A 124 -20.40 48.16 9.83
CA LYS A 124 -20.60 49.55 9.44
C LYS A 124 -22.07 49.68 9.05
N LEU A 125 -22.69 50.68 9.69
CA LEU A 125 -24.09 51.05 9.78
C LEU A 125 -24.96 50.74 8.55
#